data_AF-A0A843F660-F1
#
_entry.id   AF-A0A843F660-F1
#
_cell.length_a   1.000
_cell.length_b   1.000
_cell.length_c   1.000
_cell.angle_alpha   90.00
_cell.angle_beta   90.00
_cell.angle_gamma   90.00
#
_symmetry.space_group_name_H-M   'P 1'
#
loop_
_entity.id
_entity.type
_entity.pdbx_description
1 polymer ?
#
loop_
_entity_poly.entity_id
_entity_poly.type
_entity_poly.pdbx_seq_one_letter_code
_entity_poly.pdbx_strand_id
1 'polypeptide(L)'
;MKNDKNKFKLKQIKNEVKEYIEYKEKISQIFKSKSIKTAMNRFYKLNEKFDEMPEIIQDFMRKLSKKLEITLNHTQNRKIPSTNNLAELIFRVTFPGKIKRIFRTYKGAKRQIRLNNLNWTKRNVLGEK
;
A
#
# COMPACT_ATOMS: atom_id res chain seq x y z
N MET A 1 -21.90 9.04 34.82
CA MET A 1 -21.47 10.30 34.13
C MET A 1 -20.14 10.20 33.37
N LYS A 2 -18.96 9.99 34.00
CA LYS A 2 -17.69 9.84 33.23
C LYS A 2 -17.65 8.57 32.37
N ASN A 3 -18.14 7.45 32.90
CA ASN A 3 -18.17 6.17 32.18
C ASN A 3 -19.12 6.19 30.96
N ASP A 4 -20.25 6.89 31.03
CA ASP A 4 -21.21 6.99 29.92
C ASP A 4 -20.67 7.87 28.79
N LYS A 5 -19.98 8.98 29.12
CA LYS A 5 -19.27 9.82 28.14
C LYS A 5 -18.16 9.05 27.43
N ASN A 6 -17.42 8.20 28.16
CA ASN A 6 -16.39 7.35 27.57
C ASN A 6 -16.97 6.27 26.65
N LYS A 7 -18.10 5.66 27.02
CA LYS A 7 -18.82 4.69 26.19
C LYS A 7 -19.34 5.31 24.88
N PHE A 8 -19.84 6.54 24.94
CA PHE A 8 -20.27 7.28 23.76
C PHE A 8 -19.10 7.63 22.82
N LYS A 9 -17.99 8.15 23.37
CA LYS A 9 -16.76 8.42 22.59
C LYS A 9 -16.20 7.16 21.93
N LEU A 10 -16.16 6.04 22.65
CA LEU A 10 -15.75 4.75 22.08
C LEU A 10 -16.64 4.30 20.93
N LYS A 11 -17.96 4.55 21.01
CA LYS A 11 -18.89 4.24 19.92
C LYS A 11 -18.63 5.11 18.69
N GLN A 12 -18.37 6.41 18.88
CA GLN A 12 -18.01 7.32 17.79
C GLN A 12 -16.72 6.89 17.08
N ILE A 13 -15.66 6.63 17.85
CA ILE A 13 -14.37 6.16 17.31
C ILE A 13 -14.55 4.84 16.54
N LYS A 14 -15.33 3.90 17.06
CA LYS A 14 -15.60 2.64 16.35
C LYS A 14 -16.32 2.86 15.02
N ASN A 15 -17.25 3.81 14.97
CA ASN A 15 -17.96 4.15 13.74
C ASN A 15 -17.03 4.81 12.73
N GLU A 16 -16.19 5.76 13.16
CA GLU A 16 -15.17 6.38 12.32
C GLU A 16 -14.22 5.32 11.74
N VAL A 17 -13.68 4.42 12.58
CA VAL A 17 -12.81 3.33 12.13
C VAL A 17 -13.51 2.45 11.09
N LYS A 18 -14.80 2.14 11.30
CA LYS A 18 -15.57 1.36 10.34
C LYS A 18 -15.70 2.08 9.00
N GLU A 19 -15.99 3.38 9.02
CA GLU A 19 -16.06 4.20 7.81
C GLU A 19 -14.72 4.21 7.05
N TYR A 20 -13.59 4.40 7.75
CA TYR A 20 -12.27 4.31 7.14
C TYR A 20 -11.98 2.94 6.51
N ILE A 21 -12.42 1.85 7.14
CA ILE A 21 -12.30 0.49 6.60
C ILE A 21 -13.12 0.34 5.32
N GLU A 22 -14.35 0.85 5.29
CA GLU A 22 -15.21 0.81 4.11
C GLU A 22 -14.59 1.57 2.93
N TYR A 23 -14.04 2.77 3.16
CA TYR A 23 -13.31 3.50 2.12
C TYR A 23 -12.07 2.75 1.64
N LYS A 24 -11.30 2.17 2.55
CA LYS A 24 -10.15 1.33 2.21
C LYS A 24 -10.55 0.16 1.30
N GLU A 25 -11.66 -0.51 1.58
CA GLU A 25 -12.16 -1.61 0.76
C GLU A 25 -12.60 -1.14 -0.62
N LYS A 26 -13.36 -0.06 -0.72
CA LYS A 26 -13.78 0.55 -2.00
C LYS A 26 -12.56 0.93 -2.85
N ILE A 27 -11.56 1.57 -2.24
CA ILE A 27 -10.30 1.91 -2.90
C ILE A 27 -9.56 0.65 -3.34
N SER A 28 -9.49 -0.38 -2.49
CA SER A 28 -8.84 -1.66 -2.85
C SER A 28 -9.49 -2.32 -4.06
N GLN A 29 -10.82 -2.22 -4.19
CA GLN A 29 -11.54 -2.74 -5.35
C GLN A 29 -11.15 -2.06 -6.66
N ILE A 30 -10.71 -0.80 -6.64
CA ILE A 30 -10.21 -0.10 -7.84
C ILE A 30 -9.00 -0.86 -8.39
N PHE A 31 -8.01 -1.12 -7.53
CA PHE A 31 -6.76 -1.82 -7.91
C PHE A 31 -6.97 -3.32 -8.19
N LYS A 32 -7.96 -3.96 -7.58
CA LYS A 32 -8.26 -5.39 -7.84
C LYS A 32 -9.03 -5.63 -9.15
N SER A 33 -9.39 -4.58 -9.87
CA SER A 33 -10.17 -4.69 -11.11
C SER A 33 -9.36 -5.37 -12.22
N LYS A 34 -10.01 -6.25 -12.98
CA LYS A 34 -9.37 -6.95 -14.12
C LYS A 34 -9.21 -6.09 -15.38
N SER A 35 -9.91 -4.95 -15.46
CA SER A 35 -9.91 -4.08 -16.64
C SER A 35 -9.71 -2.63 -16.22
N ILE A 36 -8.95 -1.89 -17.03
CA ILE A 36 -8.75 -0.45 -16.86
C ILE A 36 -10.09 0.30 -16.83
N LYS A 37 -11.05 -0.07 -17.68
CA LYS A 37 -12.37 0.58 -17.77
C LYS A 37 -13.16 0.43 -16.47
N THR A 38 -13.13 -0.77 -15.89
CA THR A 38 -13.84 -1.04 -14.62
C THR A 38 -13.16 -0.36 -13.44
N ALA A 39 -11.82 -0.31 -13.42
CA ALA A 39 -11.07 0.43 -12.41
C ALA A 39 -11.39 1.94 -12.45
N MET A 40 -11.37 2.54 -13.65
CA MET A 40 -11.68 3.96 -13.85
C MET A 40 -13.12 4.29 -13.44
N ASN A 41 -14.10 3.47 -13.85
CA ASN A 41 -15.49 3.67 -13.44
C ASN A 41 -15.67 3.61 -11.91
N ARG A 42 -14.97 2.70 -11.22
CA ARG A 42 -14.99 2.63 -9.75
C ARG A 42 -14.35 3.85 -9.12
N PHE A 43 -13.25 4.33 -9.68
CA PHE A 43 -12.59 5.55 -9.22
C PHE A 43 -13.51 6.76 -9.36
N TYR A 44 -14.13 6.98 -10.52
CA TYR A 44 -15.01 8.13 -10.74
C TYR A 44 -16.24 8.11 -9.83
N LYS A 45 -16.90 6.94 -9.69
CA LYS A 45 -18.01 6.79 -8.74
C LYS A 45 -17.64 7.09 -7.30
N LEU A 46 -16.41 6.73 -6.90
CA LEU A 46 -15.92 7.07 -5.58
C LEU A 46 -15.66 8.58 -5.49
N ASN A 47 -15.05 9.16 -6.52
CA ASN A 47 -14.69 10.57 -6.59
C ASN A 47 -15.91 11.52 -6.70
N GLU A 48 -17.09 11.05 -7.11
CA GLU A 48 -18.34 11.83 -7.04
C GLU A 48 -18.68 12.23 -5.60
N LYS A 49 -18.31 11.40 -4.61
CA LYS A 49 -18.55 11.64 -3.19
C LYS A 49 -17.34 12.25 -2.49
N PHE A 50 -16.45 12.91 -3.24
CA PHE A 50 -15.17 13.42 -2.72
C PHE A 50 -15.34 14.30 -1.49
N ASP A 51 -16.29 15.24 -1.54
CA ASP A 51 -16.53 16.21 -0.45
C ASP A 51 -17.12 15.57 0.82
N GLU A 52 -17.74 14.40 0.69
CA GLU A 52 -18.31 13.63 1.82
C GLU A 52 -17.27 12.76 2.53
N MET A 53 -16.06 12.60 1.96
CA MET A 53 -15.05 11.72 2.54
C MET A 53 -14.32 12.36 3.72
N PRO A 54 -13.79 11.57 4.65
CA PRO A 54 -12.83 12.08 5.63
C PRO A 54 -11.60 12.70 4.97
N GLU A 55 -11.07 13.79 5.53
CA GLU A 55 -9.96 14.59 4.97
C GLU A 55 -8.73 13.73 4.60
N ILE A 56 -8.38 12.76 5.44
CA ILE A 56 -7.27 11.82 5.19
C ILE A 56 -7.48 11.03 3.89
N ILE A 57 -8.73 10.61 3.62
CA ILE A 57 -9.08 9.88 2.40
C ILE A 57 -9.11 10.84 1.21
N GLN A 58 -9.61 12.06 1.37
CA GLN A 58 -9.59 13.10 0.33
C GLN A 58 -8.15 13.38 -0.15
N ASP A 59 -7.22 13.57 0.77
CA ASP A 59 -5.81 13.80 0.47
C ASP A 59 -5.17 12.62 -0.26
N PHE A 60 -5.51 11.39 0.14
CA PHE A 60 -5.10 10.20 -0.57
C PHE A 60 -5.66 10.18 -2.00
N MET A 61 -6.96 10.45 -2.16
CA MET A 61 -7.62 10.45 -3.47
C MET A 61 -7.05 11.54 -4.40
N ARG A 62 -6.71 12.73 -3.89
CA ARG A 62 -6.01 13.79 -4.65
C ARG A 62 -4.62 13.36 -5.13
N LYS A 63 -3.89 12.60 -4.33
CA LYS A 63 -2.58 12.07 -4.73
C LYS A 63 -2.74 10.93 -5.74
N LEU A 64 -3.76 10.10 -5.56
CA LEU A 64 -4.09 9.00 -6.45
C LEU A 64 -4.52 9.50 -7.83
N SER A 65 -5.39 10.51 -7.90
CA SER A 65 -5.89 11.06 -9.17
C SER A 65 -4.76 11.51 -10.10
N LYS A 66 -3.74 12.18 -9.54
CA LYS A 66 -2.54 12.63 -10.27
C LYS A 66 -1.70 11.50 -10.86
N LYS A 67 -1.79 10.28 -10.32
CA LYS A 67 -0.96 9.14 -10.71
C LYS A 67 -1.79 7.93 -11.15
N LEU A 68 -3.07 8.13 -11.41
CA LEU A 68 -4.06 7.06 -11.54
C LEU A 68 -3.68 6.08 -12.65
N GLU A 69 -3.36 6.59 -13.84
CA GLU A 69 -2.94 5.78 -14.99
C GLU A 69 -1.71 4.92 -14.69
N ILE A 70 -0.69 5.52 -14.06
CA ILE A 70 0.55 4.83 -13.68
C ILE A 70 0.23 3.71 -12.68
N THR A 71 -0.58 3.99 -11.68
CA THR A 71 -0.97 2.97 -10.68
C THR A 71 -1.83 1.85 -11.25
N LEU A 72 -2.62 2.12 -12.29
CA LEU A 72 -3.48 1.13 -12.93
C LEU A 72 -2.82 0.41 -14.12
N ASN A 73 -1.57 0.73 -14.47
CA ASN A 73 -0.85 0.12 -15.58
C ASN A 73 -0.77 -1.42 -15.49
N HIS A 74 -0.76 -1.97 -14.28
CA HIS A 74 -0.80 -3.42 -14.05
C HIS A 74 -2.07 -4.10 -14.62
N THR A 75 -3.17 -3.35 -14.81
CA THR A 75 -4.39 -3.88 -15.43
C THR A 75 -4.26 -4.05 -16.94
N GLN A 76 -3.34 -3.32 -17.58
CA GLN A 76 -3.06 -3.41 -19.02
C GLN A 76 -1.90 -4.36 -19.31
N ASN A 77 -0.89 -4.38 -18.43
CA ASN A 77 0.30 -5.20 -18.61
C ASN A 77 0.34 -6.40 -17.63
N ARG A 78 0.09 -7.61 -18.16
CA ARG A 78 0.12 -8.85 -17.38
C ARG A 78 1.47 -9.17 -16.73
N LYS A 79 2.58 -8.59 -17.21
CA LYS A 79 3.91 -8.77 -16.61
C LYS A 79 4.05 -8.03 -15.28
N ILE A 80 3.24 -6.99 -15.05
CA ILE A 80 3.25 -6.23 -13.81
C ILE A 80 2.22 -6.85 -12.87
N PRO A 81 2.64 -7.36 -11.70
CA PRO A 81 1.71 -7.91 -10.73
C PRO A 81 0.82 -6.80 -10.16
N SER A 82 -0.44 -7.16 -9.83
CA SER A 82 -1.37 -6.27 -9.13
C SER A 82 -1.03 -6.10 -7.64
N THR A 83 -0.10 -6.90 -7.12
CA THR A 83 0.35 -6.87 -5.73
C THR A 83 1.78 -6.38 -5.63
N ASN A 84 2.07 -5.69 -4.53
CA ASN A 84 3.41 -5.22 -4.18
C ASN A 84 4.21 -6.28 -3.39
N ASN A 85 3.71 -7.51 -3.24
CA ASN A 85 4.29 -8.56 -2.39
C ASN A 85 5.77 -8.81 -2.70
N LEU A 86 6.15 -8.88 -3.98
CA LEU A 86 7.54 -9.05 -4.39
C LEU A 86 8.40 -7.88 -3.91
N ALA A 87 7.94 -6.64 -4.10
CA ALA A 87 8.65 -5.46 -3.63
C ALA A 87 8.78 -5.45 -2.10
N GLU A 88 7.70 -5.75 -1.36
CA GLU A 88 7.75 -5.85 0.10
C GLU A 88 8.74 -6.92 0.58
N LEU A 89 8.77 -8.09 -0.08
CA LEU A 89 9.72 -9.15 0.23
C LEU A 89 11.15 -8.72 -0.04
N ILE A 90 11.41 -8.02 -1.17
CA ILE A 90 12.73 -7.42 -1.43
C ILE A 90 13.11 -6.56 -0.25
N PHE A 91 12.27 -5.58 0.13
CA PHE A 91 12.62 -4.64 1.20
C PHE A 91 12.87 -5.34 2.54
N ARG A 92 12.05 -6.34 2.90
CA ARG A 92 12.24 -7.11 4.14
C ARG A 92 13.55 -7.92 4.15
N VAL A 93 13.93 -8.50 3.02
CA VAL A 93 15.14 -9.34 2.91
C VAL A 93 16.41 -8.49 2.76
N THR A 94 16.34 -7.43 1.97
CA THR A 94 17.49 -6.58 1.66
C THR A 94 17.79 -5.56 2.76
N PHE A 95 16.76 -5.01 3.41
CA PHE A 95 16.92 -4.00 4.45
C PHE A 95 16.44 -4.55 5.81
N PRO A 96 17.33 -5.10 6.65
CA PRO A 96 16.92 -5.60 7.95
C PRO A 96 16.51 -4.43 8.85
N GLY A 97 15.39 -4.53 9.57
CA GLY A 97 14.84 -3.43 10.38
C GLY A 97 15.77 -2.87 11.47
N LYS A 98 16.84 -3.58 11.83
CA LYS A 98 17.86 -3.13 12.81
C LYS A 98 19.27 -3.15 12.22
N ILE A 99 19.48 -2.52 11.06
CA ILE A 99 20.79 -2.42 10.35
C ILE A 99 21.93 -2.03 11.32
N LYS A 100 21.74 -0.96 12.11
CA LYS A 100 22.76 -0.44 13.04
C LYS A 100 23.12 -1.42 14.17
N ARG A 101 22.23 -2.33 14.54
CA ARG A 101 22.48 -3.37 15.57
C ARG A 101 23.26 -4.55 15.00
N ILE A 102 23.01 -4.88 13.73
CA ILE A 102 23.57 -6.08 13.08
C ILE A 102 24.97 -5.78 12.52
N PHE A 103 25.19 -4.58 11.99
CA PHE A 103 26.45 -4.21 11.37
C PHE A 103 27.18 -3.14 12.17
N ARG A 104 28.42 -3.43 12.56
CA ARG A 104 29.28 -2.51 13.32
C ARG A 104 29.80 -1.33 12.48
N THR A 105 29.85 -1.47 11.14
CA THR A 105 30.38 -0.43 10.24
C THR A 105 29.44 -0.16 9.06
N TYR A 106 29.45 1.09 8.57
CA TYR A 106 28.69 1.49 7.39
C TYR A 106 29.06 0.67 6.14
N LYS A 107 30.36 0.44 5.92
CA LYS A 107 30.86 -0.37 4.79
C LYS A 107 30.33 -1.81 4.87
N GLY A 108 30.31 -2.40 6.07
CA GLY A 108 29.75 -3.74 6.30
C GLY A 108 28.26 -3.81 5.99
N ALA A 109 27.48 -2.83 6.46
CA ALA A 109 26.05 -2.74 6.16
C ALA A 109 25.79 -2.63 4.64
N LYS A 110 26.51 -1.74 3.95
CA LYS A 110 26.38 -1.54 2.49
C LYS A 110 26.71 -2.82 1.72
N ARG A 111 27.78 -3.53 2.11
CA ARG A 111 28.17 -4.81 1.51
C ARG A 111 27.07 -5.86 1.69
N GLN A 112 26.52 -5.99 2.90
CA GLN A 112 25.48 -7.00 3.16
C GLN A 112 24.18 -6.70 2.40
N ILE A 113 23.73 -5.44 2.37
CA ILE A 113 22.54 -5.05 1.59
C ILE A 113 22.74 -5.41 0.12
N ARG A 114 23.93 -5.15 -0.45
CA ARG A 114 24.26 -5.51 -1.83
C ARG A 114 24.20 -7.03 -2.06
N LEU A 115 24.78 -7.83 -1.14
CA LEU A 115 24.74 -9.28 -1.23
C LEU A 115 23.32 -9.83 -1.13
N ASN A 116 22.52 -9.32 -0.18
CA ASN A 116 21.12 -9.73 -0.03
C ASN A 116 20.30 -9.40 -1.28
N ASN A 117 20.55 -8.23 -1.89
CA ASN A 117 19.88 -7.84 -3.14
C ASN A 117 20.25 -8.80 -4.28
N LEU A 118 21.55 -9.06 -4.48
CA LEU A 118 22.03 -10.01 -5.49
C LEU A 118 21.42 -11.40 -5.29
N ASN A 119 21.41 -11.92 -4.07
CA ASN A 119 20.82 -13.23 -3.74
C ASN A 119 19.32 -13.26 -4.00
N TRP A 120 18.60 -12.18 -3.68
CA TRP A 120 17.17 -12.08 -3.96
C TRP A 120 16.90 -12.06 -5.47
N THR A 121 17.66 -11.26 -6.23
CA THR A 121 17.56 -11.17 -7.70
C THR A 121 17.83 -12.52 -8.36
N LYS A 122 18.90 -13.22 -7.96
CA LYS A 122 19.22 -14.55 -8.48
C LYS A 122 18.05 -15.53 -8.32
N ARG A 123 17.47 -15.58 -7.12
CA ARG A 123 16.38 -16.52 -6.81
C ARG A 123 15.05 -16.16 -7.47
N ASN A 124 14.67 -14.88 -7.48
CA ASN A 124 13.31 -14.45 -7.85
C ASN A 124 13.20 -13.88 -9.27
N VAL A 125 14.30 -13.43 -9.88
CA VAL A 125 14.31 -12.86 -11.23
C VAL A 125 15.00 -13.81 -12.21
N LEU A 126 16.17 -14.34 -11.86
CA LEU A 126 16.95 -15.22 -12.74
C LEU A 126 16.55 -16.70 -12.61
N GLY A 127 15.88 -17.08 -11.51
CA GLY A 127 15.47 -18.46 -11.25
C GLY A 127 16.60 -19.41 -10.85
N GLU A 128 17.78 -18.87 -10.51
CA GLU A 128 18.92 -19.63 -10.00
C GLU A 128 18.62 -20.08 -8.56
N LYS A 129 18.49 -21.39 -8.34
CA LYS A 129 18.31 -21.99 -7.00
C LYS A 129 19.64 -22.28 -6.32
#